data_AF-A0A5C1H9T6-F1
#
_entry.id   AF-A0A5C1H9T6-F1
#
_cell.length_a   1.000
_cell.length_b   1.000
_cell.length_c   1.000
_cell.angle_alpha   90.00
_cell.angle_beta   90.00
_cell.angle_gamma   90.00
#
_symmetry.space_group_name_H-M   'P 1'
#
loop_
_entity.id
_entity.type
_entity.pdbx_description
1 polymer ?
#
loop_
_entity_poly.entity_id
_entity_poly.type
_entity_poly.pdbx_seq_one_letter_code
_entity_poly.pdbx_strand_id
1 'polypeptide(L)' 'MNKNFFNNLSFFIINKYTLKKKKFIIEVPFYIDKNYLKYNLENLLNIKIKKINNYNKKKSYLKKIYITFINL' A
#
# COMPACT_ATOMS: atom_id res chain seq x y z
N MET A 1 -1.02 -5.68 22.18
CA MET A 1 -0.66 -5.07 20.88
C MET A 1 0.79 -5.38 20.57
N ASN A 2 1.06 -6.13 19.50
CA ASN A 2 2.41 -6.60 19.16
C ASN A 2 3.25 -5.44 18.62
N LYS A 3 4.24 -4.97 19.39
CA LYS A 3 5.18 -3.90 19.01
C LYS A 3 5.96 -4.22 17.72
N ASN A 4 6.03 -5.49 17.32
CA ASN A 4 6.69 -5.92 16.09
C ASN A 4 5.92 -5.64 14.79
N PHE A 5 4.66 -5.20 14.85
CA PHE A 5 3.87 -4.91 13.64
C PHE A 5 4.26 -3.57 12.99
N PHE A 6 4.71 -2.60 13.79
CA PHE A 6 5.03 -1.26 13.31
C PHE A 6 6.44 -1.14 12.71
N ASN A 7 7.34 -2.08 12.96
CA ASN A 7 8.73 -2.00 12.50
C ASN A 7 8.92 -2.31 11.00
N ASN A 8 7.92 -2.82 10.29
CA ASN A 8 7.99 -3.09 8.84
C ASN A 8 7.23 -2.07 7.97
N LEU A 9 6.72 -0.97 8.54
CA LEU A 9 6.02 0.08 7.78
C LEU A 9 6.96 1.18 7.24
N SER A 10 8.26 1.14 7.57
CA SER A 10 9.26 2.06 7.02
C SER A 10 9.45 1.94 5.49
N PHE A 11 8.86 0.92 4.86
CA PHE A 11 8.98 0.67 3.42
C PHE A 11 7.97 1.43 2.54
N PHE A 12 6.97 2.11 3.11
CA PHE A 12 5.93 2.77 2.32
C PHE A 12 6.31 4.20 1.95
N ILE A 13 6.79 4.39 0.73
CA ILE A 13 6.89 5.72 0.13
C ILE A 13 5.55 6.03 -0.55
N ILE A 14 4.73 6.88 0.08
CA ILE A 14 3.51 7.40 -0.55
C ILE A 14 3.93 8.44 -1.58
N ASN A 15 3.99 8.03 -2.85
CA ASN A 15 4.44 8.88 -3.95
C ASN A 15 3.38 9.88 -4.40
N LYS A 16 2.08 9.54 -4.25
CA LYS A 16 0.99 10.43 -4.67
C LYS A 16 -0.32 10.04 -4.00
N TYR A 17 -1.05 11.02 -3.48
CA TYR A 17 -2.39 10.86 -2.93
C TYR A 17 -3.37 11.79 -3.65
N THR A 18 -4.57 11.31 -3.97
CA THR A 18 -5.61 12.14 -4.60
C THR A 18 -6.98 11.82 -4.02
N LEU A 19 -7.47 12.70 -3.13
CA LEU A 19 -8.80 12.65 -2.50
C LEU A 19 -9.92 12.45 -3.52
N LYS A 20 -9.96 13.29 -4.57
CA LYS A 20 -11.02 13.26 -5.60
C LYS A 20 -11.16 11.89 -6.28
N LYS A 21 -10.06 11.16 -6.45
CA LYS A 21 -10.05 9.85 -7.11
C LYS A 21 -10.06 8.68 -6.11
N LYS A 22 -10.06 8.97 -4.80
CA LYS A 22 -9.89 8.00 -3.71
C LYS A 22 -8.79 6.99 -4.01
N LYS A 23 -7.63 7.51 -4.42
CA LYS A 23 -6.49 6.73 -4.88
C LYS A 23 -5.19 7.21 -4.25
N PHE A 24 -4.31 6.26 -3.98
CA PHE A 24 -2.92 6.54 -3.65
C PHE A 24 -1.97 5.55 -4.29
N ILE A 25 -0.72 5.97 -4.44
CA ILE A 25 0.35 5.20 -5.05
C ILE A 25 1.43 5.03 -4.00
N ILE A 26 1.80 3.77 -3.76
CA ILE A 26 2.92 3.41 -2.89
C ILE A 26 3.97 2.65 -3.68
N GLU A 27 5.22 2.72 -3.24
CA GLU A 27 6.26 1.78 -3.61
C GLU A 27 6.51 0.82 -2.46
N VAL A 28 6.64 -0.47 -2.78
CA VAL A 28 6.88 -1.52 -1.80
C VAL A 28 7.87 -2.55 -2.37
N PRO A 29 8.58 -3.31 -1.53
CA PRO A 29 9.39 -4.43 -1.99
C PRO A 29 8.59 -5.46 -2.82
N PHE A 30 9.24 -6.04 -3.84
CA PHE A 30 8.59 -6.94 -4.78
C PHE A 30 7.97 -8.18 -4.12
N TYR A 31 8.57 -8.66 -3.03
CA TYR A 31 8.18 -9.86 -2.29
C TYR A 31 6.93 -9.67 -1.42
N ILE A 32 6.44 -8.43 -1.22
CA ILE A 32 5.28 -8.20 -0.35
C ILE A 32 3.99 -8.73 -0.98
N ASP A 33 3.29 -9.60 -0.26
CA ASP A 33 2.00 -10.14 -0.68
C ASP A 33 0.88 -9.10 -0.73
N LYS A 34 0.00 -9.23 -1.72
CA LYS A 34 -1.13 -8.32 -1.92
C LYS A 34 -2.15 -8.37 -0.78
N ASN A 35 -2.39 -9.55 -0.20
CA ASN A 35 -3.32 -9.71 0.92
C ASN A 35 -2.76 -9.11 2.20
N TYR A 36 -1.48 -9.40 2.49
CA TYR A 36 -0.77 -8.80 3.61
C TYR A 36 -0.77 -7.27 3.50
N LEU A 37 -0.46 -6.73 2.33
CA LEU A 37 -0.50 -5.30 2.07
C LEU A 37 -1.89 -4.70 2.31
N LYS A 38 -2.94 -5.36 1.81
CA LYS A 38 -4.31 -4.89 1.97
C LYS A 38 -4.68 -4.75 3.44
N TYR A 39 -4.50 -5.81 4.22
CA TYR A 39 -4.84 -5.84 5.64
C TYR A 39 -4.10 -4.75 6.43
N ASN A 40 -2.79 -4.61 6.19
CA ASN A 40 -1.99 -3.60 6.87
C ASN A 40 -2.45 -2.17 6.56
N LEU A 41 -2.73 -1.86 5.29
CA LEU A 41 -3.16 -0.52 4.89
C LEU A 41 -4.57 -0.18 5.35
N GLU A 42 -5.49 -1.15 5.34
CA GLU A 42 -6.84 -0.97 5.87
C GLU A 42 -6.78 -0.67 7.38
N ASN A 43 -5.97 -1.41 8.14
CA ASN A 43 -5.81 -1.19 9.57
C ASN A 43 -5.07 0.12 9.91
N LEU A 44 -3.98 0.44 9.20
CA LEU A 44 -3.16 1.61 9.49
C LEU A 44 -3.89 2.92 9.18
N LEU A 45 -4.57 2.97 8.04
CA LEU A 45 -5.20 4.19 7.54
C LEU A 45 -6.69 4.27 7.91
N ASN A 46 -7.23 3.24 8.58
CA ASN A 46 -8.65 3.07 8.87
C ASN A 46 -9.54 3.22 7.61
N ILE A 47 -9.08 2.70 6.48
CA ILE A 47 -9.77 2.77 5.19
C ILE A 47 -10.24 1.39 4.74
N LYS A 48 -11.19 1.35 3.80
CA LYS A 48 -11.54 0.12 3.08
C LYS A 48 -11.00 0.14 1.65
N ILE A 49 -10.16 -0.83 1.28
CA ILE A 49 -9.54 -0.92 -0.03
C ILE A 49 -10.48 -1.64 -1.01
N LYS A 50 -10.79 -0.95 -2.11
CA LYS A 50 -11.61 -1.46 -3.22
C LYS A 50 -10.79 -2.26 -4.22
N LYS A 51 -9.62 -1.75 -4.62
CA LYS A 51 -8.80 -2.35 -5.68
C LYS A 51 -7.32 -2.07 -5.46
N ILE A 52 -6.50 -3.09 -5.69
CA ILE A 52 -5.04 -3.02 -5.67
C ILE A 52 -4.53 -3.52 -7.02
N ASN A 53 -3.80 -2.65 -7.73
CA ASN A 53 -3.13 -2.96 -8.99
C ASN A 53 -1.62 -2.85 -8.81
N ASN A 54 -0.90 -3.88 -9.25
CA ASN A 54 0.55 -3.90 -9.22
C ASN A 54 1.11 -3.40 -10.54
N TYR A 55 2.14 -2.56 -10.46
CA TYR A 55 2.98 -2.19 -11.59
C TYR A 55 4.41 -2.55 -11.24
N ASN A 56 4.89 -3.62 -11.86
CA ASN A 56 6.28 -4.03 -11.73
C ASN A 56 7.10 -3.21 -12.73
N LYS A 57 7.98 -2.35 -12.20
CA LYS A 57 9.01 -1.72 -13.03
C LYS A 57 10.06 -2.79 -13.34
N LYS A 58 10.43 -2.97 -14.62
CA LYS A 58 11.46 -3.94 -15.01
C LYS A 58 12.77 -3.61 -14.25
N LYS A 59 13.37 -4.62 -13.60
CA LYS A 59 14.65 -4.55 -12.87
C LYS A 59 14.68 -3.66 -11.61
N SER A 60 13.63 -3.64 -10.81
CA SER A 60 13.60 -2.93 -9.52
C SER A 60 13.22 -3.86 -8.38
N TYR A 61 13.91 -3.78 -7.25
CA TYR A 61 13.54 -4.46 -6.00
C TYR A 61 12.23 -3.93 -5.41
N LEU A 62 11.77 -2.77 -5.88
CA LEU A 62 10.51 -2.14 -5.54
C LEU A 62 9.51 -2.27 -6.69
N LYS A 63 8.24 -2.52 -6.33
CA LYS A 63 7.08 -2.44 -7.21
C LYS A 63 6.21 -1.25 -6.82
N LYS A 64 5.64 -0.59 -7.83
CA LYS A 64 4.61 0.44 -7.62
C LYS A 64 3.27 -0.24 -7.46
N ILE A 65 2.47 0.24 -6.52
CA ILE A 65 1.12 -0.26 -6.28
C ILE A 65 0.16 0.90 -6.30
N TYR A 66 -0.88 0.76 -7.11
CA TYR A 66 -2.00 1.69 -7.20
C TYR A 66 -3.15 1.15 -6.39
N ILE A 67 -3.58 1.93 -5.41
CA ILE A 67 -4.61 1.54 -4.45
C ILE A 67 -5.79 2.48 -4.60
N THR A 68 -6.97 1.90 -4.77
CA THR A 68 -8.24 2.62 -4.76
C THR A 68 -9.02 2.22 -3.51
N PHE A 69 -9.53 3.19 -2.76
CA PHE A 69 -10.24 2.97 -1.50
C PHE A 69 -11.66 3.56 -1.54
N ILE A 70 -12.51 3.13 -0.60
CA ILE A 70 -13.92 3.49 -0.54
C ILE A 70 -14.11 4.71 0.36
N ASN A 71 -13.67 4.64 1.62
CA ASN A 71 -13.82 5.71 2.61
C ASN A 71 -12.49 5.94 3.34
N LEU A 72 -12.37 7.16 3.87
CA LEU A 72 -11.41 7.60 4.89
C LEU A 72 -12.18 7.88 6.17
#